data_AF-A0A3D2UQX6-F1
#
_entry.id   AF-A0A3D2UQX6-F1
#
_cell.length_a   1.000
_cell.length_b   1.000
_cell.length_c   1.000
_cell.angle_alpha   90.00
_cell.angle_beta   90.00
_cell.angle_gamma   90.00
#
_symmetry.space_group_name_H-M   'P 1'
#
loop_
_entity.id
_entity.type
_entity.pdbx_description
1 polymer ?
#
loop_
_entity_poly.entity_id
_entity_poly.type
_entity_poly.pdbx_seq_one_letter_code
_entity_poly.pdbx_strand_id
1 'polypeptide(L)'
;MKYQIKNKSNIKIFINLNVLIFILTSCLSSAVDESITEISPNPNIKITTPTVTQAVSKTQTPIPSLSVEDAEARVLEFLKTNTGCVLPCWWGITPGITTSDEISSILESFLGLVVSEVRYEFSESGGSLLMRPLSNGIRVGIQYLIHENAISMIYVKTEMTENTYDLVYADSFYQEVMSEYTLEVILTRYGKPNQILVRSFSDLAGHFNPFQTLLYYPDKGIVVQYFSPNGLITENDEFILPTCPPIGHISLRLCPRFKNDIKRNTTD
;
A
#
# COMPACT_ATOMS: atom_id res chain seq x y z
N MET A 1 28.95 2.29 5.88
CA MET A 1 29.38 2.01 4.50
C MET A 1 28.52 2.87 3.57
N LYS A 2 29.06 3.93 2.96
CA LYS A 2 28.29 4.79 2.04
C LYS A 2 28.42 4.19 0.64
N TYR A 3 27.34 3.61 0.11
CA TYR A 3 27.32 3.14 -1.27
C TYR A 3 27.09 4.34 -2.19
N GLN A 4 28.09 4.68 -3.01
CA GLN A 4 27.98 5.72 -4.04
C GLN A 4 27.41 5.07 -5.30
N ILE A 5 26.17 5.40 -5.66
CA ILE A 5 25.58 4.98 -6.94
C ILE A 5 26.21 5.83 -8.04
N LYS A 6 27.32 5.36 -8.59
CA LYS A 6 28.07 6.07 -9.64
C LYS A 6 27.40 5.85 -10.98
N ASN A 7 26.49 6.74 -11.36
CA ASN A 7 25.79 6.68 -12.63
C ASN A 7 26.73 7.14 -13.78
N LYS A 8 27.62 6.26 -14.26
CA LYS A 8 28.50 6.52 -15.41
C LYS A 8 27.81 6.11 -16.71
N SER A 9 27.07 7.05 -17.31
CA SER A 9 26.52 6.89 -18.66
C SER A 9 27.60 7.12 -19.71
N ASN A 10 28.14 6.04 -20.31
CA ASN A 10 28.91 6.05 -21.57
C ASN A 10 29.04 4.62 -22.14
N ILE A 11 27.93 3.90 -22.32
CA ILE A 11 27.92 2.59 -22.98
C ILE A 11 27.27 2.70 -24.35
N LYS A 12 28.04 2.37 -25.40
CA LYS A 12 27.60 2.34 -26.80
C LYS A 12 26.70 1.12 -27.02
N ILE A 13 25.49 1.37 -27.50
CA ILE A 13 24.42 0.39 -27.69
C ILE A 13 24.68 -0.46 -28.95
N PHE A 14 24.66 -1.78 -28.81
CA PHE A 14 24.47 -2.72 -29.93
C PHE A 14 23.02 -3.24 -29.87
N ILE A 15 22.21 -2.85 -30.85
CA ILE A 15 20.82 -3.30 -31.00
C ILE A 15 20.85 -4.68 -31.66
N ASN A 16 20.40 -5.72 -30.95
CA ASN A 16 20.05 -7.01 -31.56
C ASN A 16 18.54 -7.19 -31.50
N LEU A 17 17.93 -7.16 -32.69
CA LEU A 17 16.50 -7.27 -32.92
C LEU A 17 16.17 -8.75 -33.17
N ASN A 18 15.47 -9.41 -32.24
CA ASN A 18 14.83 -10.71 -32.49
C ASN A 18 13.46 -10.82 -31.80
N VAL A 19 12.43 -10.51 -32.59
CA VAL A 19 11.20 -11.28 -32.85
C VAL A 19 10.51 -12.02 -31.68
N LEU A 20 9.40 -11.42 -31.23
CA LEU A 20 8.00 -11.92 -31.18
C LEU A 20 7.75 -13.43 -30.95
N ILE A 21 6.95 -13.79 -29.93
CA ILE A 21 5.89 -14.83 -29.99
C ILE A 21 4.76 -14.49 -28.99
N PHE A 22 3.53 -14.51 -29.52
CA PHE A 22 2.24 -14.35 -28.86
C PHE A 22 1.89 -15.54 -27.96
N ILE A 23 1.25 -15.30 -26.80
CA ILE A 23 0.11 -16.12 -26.34
C ILE A 23 -0.95 -15.19 -25.72
N LEU A 24 -2.03 -14.98 -26.47
CA LEU A 24 -3.33 -14.57 -25.97
C LEU A 24 -4.02 -15.82 -25.42
N THR A 25 -4.35 -15.85 -24.13
CA THR A 25 -5.39 -16.74 -23.59
C THR A 25 -6.37 -15.91 -22.79
N SER A 26 -7.48 -15.60 -23.46
CA SER A 26 -8.72 -15.07 -22.90
C SER A 26 -9.32 -16.06 -21.89
N CYS A 27 -9.64 -15.60 -20.69
CA CYS A 27 -10.55 -16.34 -19.82
C CYS A 27 -11.99 -16.19 -20.34
N LEU A 28 -12.63 -17.35 -20.54
CA LEU A 28 -14.06 -17.50 -20.80
C LEU A 28 -14.87 -16.87 -19.66
N SER A 29 -15.76 -15.92 -20.00
CA SER A 29 -16.88 -15.52 -19.14
C SER A 29 -17.93 -16.63 -19.17
N SER A 30 -18.19 -17.25 -18.02
CA SER A 30 -19.39 -18.08 -17.87
C SER A 30 -20.57 -17.17 -17.54
N ALA A 31 -21.66 -17.35 -18.28
CA ALA A 31 -22.92 -16.66 -18.07
C ALA A 31 -23.49 -17.04 -16.69
N VAL A 32 -23.89 -16.02 -15.92
CA VAL A 32 -24.65 -16.20 -14.70
C VAL A 32 -26.12 -16.23 -15.07
N ASP A 33 -26.77 -17.33 -14.75
CA ASP A 33 -28.20 -17.58 -14.94
C ASP A 33 -28.98 -16.83 -13.85
N GLU A 34 -29.86 -15.92 -14.28
CA GLU A 34 -30.60 -15.01 -13.41
C GLU A 34 -31.95 -15.65 -13.06
N SER A 35 -32.03 -16.33 -11.90
CA SER A 35 -33.30 -16.87 -11.40
C SER A 35 -34.08 -15.78 -10.66
N ILE A 36 -35.10 -15.24 -11.31
CA ILE A 36 -36.04 -14.28 -10.73
C ILE A 36 -36.95 -15.03 -9.74
N THR A 37 -36.86 -14.67 -8.46
CA THR A 37 -37.81 -15.15 -7.44
C THR A 37 -38.99 -14.18 -7.35
N GLU A 38 -40.16 -14.69 -7.68
CA GLU A 38 -41.45 -13.98 -7.63
C GLU A 38 -41.89 -13.77 -6.17
N ILE A 39 -42.06 -12.50 -5.77
CA ILE A 39 -42.44 -12.14 -4.39
C ILE A 39 -43.97 -11.98 -4.30
N SER A 40 -44.56 -12.75 -3.39
CA SER A 40 -45.98 -12.77 -3.05
C SER A 40 -46.45 -11.46 -2.38
N PRO A 41 -47.64 -10.93 -2.70
CA PRO A 41 -48.21 -9.75 -2.05
C PRO A 41 -48.91 -10.13 -0.73
N ASN A 42 -48.50 -9.53 0.39
CA ASN A 42 -49.25 -9.56 1.66
C ASN A 42 -48.96 -8.29 2.50
N PRO A 43 -49.72 -7.97 3.56
CA PRO A 43 -50.86 -7.08 3.52
C PRO A 43 -50.62 -5.76 4.29
N ASN A 44 -51.21 -4.69 3.77
CA ASN A 44 -51.69 -3.48 4.47
C ASN A 44 -50.93 -3.03 5.74
N ILE A 45 -49.77 -2.41 5.52
CA ILE A 45 -49.02 -1.68 6.56
C ILE A 45 -49.68 -0.32 6.78
N LYS A 46 -50.18 -0.07 8.00
CA LYS A 46 -50.65 1.24 8.43
C LYS A 46 -49.48 2.22 8.46
N ILE A 47 -49.45 3.11 7.48
CA ILE A 47 -48.52 4.24 7.40
C ILE A 47 -48.83 5.18 8.56
N THR A 48 -47.92 5.22 9.54
CA THR A 48 -47.92 6.21 10.60
C THR A 48 -46.95 7.29 10.17
N THR A 49 -47.47 8.47 9.84
CA THR A 49 -46.66 9.62 9.39
C THR A 49 -45.63 9.98 10.45
N PRO A 50 -44.32 9.83 10.19
CA PRO A 50 -43.29 10.22 11.15
C PRO A 50 -43.26 11.75 11.25
N THR A 51 -43.47 12.26 12.47
CA THR A 51 -43.26 13.66 12.80
C THR A 51 -41.79 14.00 12.56
N VAL A 52 -41.52 14.83 11.55
CA VAL A 52 -40.18 15.32 11.22
C VAL A 52 -39.69 16.22 12.35
N THR A 53 -38.98 15.64 13.31
CA THR A 53 -38.18 16.41 14.27
C THR A 53 -37.00 16.99 13.51
N GLN A 54 -36.97 18.31 13.34
CA GLN A 54 -35.82 19.02 12.79
C GLN A 54 -34.60 18.72 13.67
N ALA A 55 -33.72 17.84 13.19
CA ALA A 55 -32.45 17.57 13.85
C ALA A 55 -31.61 18.84 13.78
N VAL A 56 -31.37 19.44 14.95
CA VAL A 56 -30.45 20.57 15.10
C VAL A 56 -29.09 20.12 14.57
N SER A 57 -28.69 20.67 13.41
CA SER A 57 -27.41 20.37 12.78
C SER A 57 -26.30 20.75 13.76
N LYS A 58 -25.57 19.74 14.24
CA LYS A 58 -24.41 19.97 15.11
C LYS A 58 -23.37 20.72 14.29
N THR A 59 -23.13 21.97 14.65
CA THR A 59 -22.00 22.76 14.13
C THR A 59 -20.71 21.99 14.40
N GLN A 60 -20.10 21.41 13.36
CA GLN A 60 -18.80 20.77 13.48
C GLN A 60 -17.79 21.86 13.85
N THR A 61 -17.20 21.72 15.03
CA THR A 61 -16.08 22.58 15.43
C THR A 61 -14.88 22.12 14.60
N PRO A 62 -14.20 23.01 13.86
CA PRO A 62 -13.03 22.60 13.08
C PRO A 62 -12.01 21.99 14.02
N ILE A 63 -11.60 20.76 13.73
CA ILE A 63 -10.52 20.09 14.45
C ILE A 63 -9.27 20.96 14.26
N PRO A 64 -8.57 21.39 15.33
CA PRO A 64 -7.33 22.12 15.19
C PRO A 64 -6.35 21.28 14.39
N SER A 65 -6.02 21.74 13.18
CA SER A 65 -4.96 21.12 12.39
C SER A 65 -3.67 21.16 13.21
N LEU A 66 -3.00 20.01 13.33
CA LEU A 66 -1.65 19.97 13.89
C LEU A 66 -0.75 20.96 13.14
N SER A 67 0.26 21.50 13.83
CA SER A 67 1.36 22.17 13.15
C SER A 67 2.04 21.17 12.20
N VAL A 68 2.73 21.69 11.19
CA VAL A 68 3.45 20.83 10.23
C VAL A 68 4.46 19.96 10.97
N GLU A 69 5.18 20.53 11.92
CA GLU A 69 6.19 19.86 12.72
C GLU A 69 5.59 18.76 13.61
N ASP A 70 4.47 19.03 14.27
CA ASP A 70 3.76 18.04 15.09
C ASP A 70 3.20 16.89 14.23
N ALA A 71 2.68 17.21 13.04
CA ALA A 71 2.19 16.21 12.11
C ALA A 71 3.34 15.32 11.60
N GLU A 72 4.51 15.89 11.26
CA GLU A 72 5.68 15.12 10.85
C GLU A 72 6.17 14.19 11.97
N ALA A 73 6.25 14.69 13.21
CA ALA A 73 6.62 13.89 14.38
C ALA A 73 5.64 12.73 14.61
N ARG A 74 4.34 12.98 14.46
CA ARG A 74 3.28 11.98 14.57
C ARG A 74 3.41 10.89 13.50
N VAL A 75 3.67 11.25 12.24
CA VAL A 75 3.89 10.28 11.16
C VAL A 75 5.11 9.40 11.46
N LEU A 76 6.19 9.98 11.97
CA LEU A 76 7.39 9.20 12.35
C LEU A 76 7.13 8.22 13.49
N GLU A 77 6.39 8.64 14.51
CA GLU A 77 5.93 7.76 15.59
C GLU A 77 5.08 6.62 15.04
N PHE A 78 4.16 6.92 14.12
CA PHE A 78 3.26 5.95 13.52
C PHE A 78 4.01 4.95 12.62
N LEU A 79 5.02 5.40 11.87
CA LEU A 79 5.92 4.51 11.13
C LEU A 79 6.68 3.57 12.08
N LYS A 80 7.24 4.10 13.18
CA LYS A 80 8.00 3.30 14.15
C LYS A 80 7.15 2.26 14.90
N THR A 81 5.95 2.66 15.31
CA THR A 81 5.15 1.88 16.27
C THR A 81 3.98 1.12 15.64
N ASN A 82 3.62 1.46 14.40
CA ASN A 82 2.35 1.07 13.77
C ASN A 82 1.14 1.29 14.70
N THR A 83 1.22 2.29 15.59
CA THR A 83 0.23 2.55 16.66
C THR A 83 -0.11 1.31 17.51
N GLY A 84 0.86 0.40 17.67
CA GLY A 84 0.69 -0.85 18.41
C GLY A 84 -0.14 -1.92 17.71
N CYS A 85 -0.50 -1.74 16.43
CA CYS A 85 -1.27 -2.74 15.69
C CYS A 85 -0.42 -3.65 14.81
N VAL A 86 -0.98 -4.80 14.44
CA VAL A 86 -0.30 -5.86 13.69
C VAL A 86 -0.95 -6.00 12.32
N LEU A 87 -0.18 -6.24 11.26
CA LEU A 87 -0.71 -6.39 9.90
C LEU A 87 -1.81 -7.47 9.85
N PRO A 88 -2.88 -7.27 9.05
CA PRO A 88 -3.05 -6.22 8.04
C PRO A 88 -3.56 -4.86 8.58
N CYS A 89 -3.59 -4.65 9.91
CA CYS A 89 -3.81 -3.31 10.43
C CYS A 89 -2.59 -2.42 10.18
N TRP A 90 -2.84 -1.20 9.71
CA TRP A 90 -1.82 -0.18 9.56
C TRP A 90 -2.32 1.15 10.13
N TRP A 91 -1.61 1.68 11.13
CA TRP A 91 -1.99 2.90 11.86
C TRP A 91 -3.42 2.89 12.43
N GLY A 92 -3.91 1.72 12.84
CA GLY A 92 -5.29 1.52 13.30
C GLY A 92 -6.31 1.26 12.19
N ILE A 93 -5.93 1.43 10.91
CA ILE A 93 -6.78 1.13 9.76
C ILE A 93 -6.73 -0.37 9.49
N THR A 94 -7.86 -1.06 9.69
CA THR A 94 -7.99 -2.50 9.46
C THR A 94 -8.92 -2.77 8.29
N PRO A 95 -8.42 -3.33 7.17
CA PRO A 95 -9.27 -3.67 6.03
C PRO A 95 -10.41 -4.63 6.41
N GLY A 96 -11.61 -4.33 5.93
CA GLY A 96 -12.86 -5.04 6.20
C GLY A 96 -13.53 -4.65 7.53
N ILE A 97 -12.93 -3.73 8.28
CA ILE A 97 -13.44 -3.26 9.57
C ILE A 97 -13.57 -1.74 9.58
N THR A 98 -12.48 -1.03 9.27
CA THR A 98 -12.47 0.44 9.27
C THR A 98 -13.40 0.97 8.19
N THR A 99 -14.25 1.93 8.55
CA THR A 99 -15.22 2.57 7.66
C THR A 99 -14.63 3.77 6.91
N SER A 100 -15.37 4.28 5.93
CA SER A 100 -14.99 5.50 5.19
C SER A 100 -14.86 6.73 6.10
N ASP A 101 -15.76 6.88 7.07
CA ASP A 101 -15.75 8.01 7.99
C ASP A 101 -14.58 7.93 8.97
N GLU A 102 -14.27 6.73 9.48
CA GLU A 102 -13.14 6.51 10.38
C GLU A 102 -11.79 6.77 9.68
N ILE A 103 -11.58 6.28 8.46
CA ILE A 103 -10.32 6.56 7.74
C ILE A 103 -10.19 8.05 7.44
N SER A 104 -11.28 8.73 7.11
CA SER A 104 -11.27 10.17 6.85
C SER A 104 -10.83 10.92 8.09
N SER A 105 -11.40 10.60 9.25
CA SER A 105 -11.00 11.21 10.54
C SER A 105 -9.53 10.94 10.89
N ILE A 106 -9.01 9.75 10.60
CA ILE A 106 -7.60 9.42 10.83
C ILE A 106 -6.69 10.27 9.93
N LEU A 107 -7.00 10.32 8.62
CA LEU A 107 -6.17 10.98 7.63
C LEU A 107 -6.26 12.51 7.66
N GLU A 108 -7.37 13.07 8.14
CA GLU A 108 -7.57 14.52 8.32
C GLU A 108 -6.46 15.17 9.16
N SER A 109 -5.94 14.45 10.16
CA SER A 109 -4.83 14.92 11.01
C SER A 109 -3.52 15.17 10.25
N PHE A 110 -3.39 14.66 9.02
CA PHE A 110 -2.20 14.78 8.20
C PHE A 110 -2.37 15.67 6.97
N LEU A 111 -3.52 16.33 6.79
CA LEU A 111 -3.79 17.16 5.60
C LEU A 111 -2.78 18.31 5.43
N GLY A 112 -2.24 18.84 6.54
CA GLY A 112 -1.18 19.85 6.51
C GLY A 112 0.14 19.38 5.85
N LEU A 113 0.34 18.08 5.68
CA LEU A 113 1.52 17.49 5.03
C LEU A 113 1.31 17.17 3.56
N VAL A 114 0.13 17.39 2.99
CA VAL A 114 -0.21 16.90 1.64
C VAL A 114 0.28 17.87 0.57
N VAL A 115 1.13 17.42 -0.38
CA VAL A 115 1.68 18.29 -1.47
C VAL A 115 0.62 18.64 -2.50
N SER A 116 -0.30 17.71 -2.70
CA SER A 116 -1.44 17.86 -3.57
C SER A 116 -2.50 16.95 -3.00
N GLU A 117 -3.65 17.51 -2.60
CA GLU A 117 -4.88 16.73 -2.61
C GLU A 117 -5.15 16.35 -4.06
N VAL A 118 -4.36 15.43 -4.63
CA VAL A 118 -4.95 14.55 -5.62
C VAL A 118 -5.75 13.57 -4.79
N ARG A 119 -6.90 14.06 -4.31
CA ARG A 119 -8.11 13.26 -4.38
C ARG A 119 -8.28 12.96 -5.86
N TYR A 120 -7.53 11.98 -6.35
CA TYR A 120 -8.09 11.14 -7.35
C TYR A 120 -9.29 10.54 -6.63
N GLU A 121 -10.45 11.19 -6.81
CA GLU A 121 -11.74 10.54 -6.69
C GLU A 121 -11.69 9.41 -7.71
N PHE A 122 -11.00 8.33 -7.37
CA PHE A 122 -11.17 7.03 -7.99
C PHE A 122 -12.56 6.58 -7.55
N SER A 123 -13.60 7.20 -8.13
CA SER A 123 -15.01 6.95 -7.86
C SER A 123 -15.41 7.06 -6.38
N GLU A 124 -16.67 6.79 -6.04
CA GLU A 124 -17.18 6.62 -4.67
C GLU A 124 -16.51 5.46 -3.89
N SER A 125 -15.35 4.99 -4.34
CA SER A 125 -14.77 3.68 -3.98
C SER A 125 -13.34 3.77 -3.46
N GLY A 126 -12.81 4.95 -3.11
CA GLY A 126 -11.47 5.06 -2.53
C GLY A 126 -10.86 6.46 -2.46
N GLY A 127 -9.57 6.52 -2.11
CA GLY A 127 -8.82 7.77 -2.01
C GLY A 127 -7.30 7.55 -2.02
N SER A 128 -6.56 8.65 -2.17
CA SER A 128 -5.10 8.67 -2.19
C SER A 128 -4.56 9.88 -1.43
N LEU A 129 -3.46 9.68 -0.71
CA LEU A 129 -2.72 10.69 0.02
C LEU A 129 -1.24 10.59 -0.37
N LEU A 130 -0.67 11.67 -0.91
CA LEU A 130 0.77 11.80 -1.10
C LEU A 130 1.28 12.89 -0.16
N MET A 131 1.95 12.46 0.90
CA MET A 131 2.58 13.39 1.83
C MET A 131 3.82 14.00 1.18
N ARG A 132 4.09 15.25 1.55
CA ARG A 132 5.36 15.91 1.25
C ARG A 132 6.49 15.13 1.90
N PRO A 133 7.70 15.14 1.31
CA PRO A 133 8.85 14.61 2.01
C PRO A 133 8.93 15.24 3.39
N LEU A 134 8.98 14.41 4.43
CA LEU A 134 9.21 14.87 5.79
C LEU A 134 10.59 15.55 5.84
N SER A 135 10.84 16.36 6.88
CA SER A 135 12.12 17.07 7.05
C SER A 135 13.37 16.17 7.00
N ASN A 136 13.22 14.86 7.24
CA ASN A 136 14.29 13.86 7.16
C ASN A 136 14.37 13.13 5.80
N GLY A 137 13.59 13.52 4.79
CA GLY A 137 13.62 12.94 3.45
C GLY A 137 12.69 11.74 3.23
N ILE A 138 12.01 11.24 4.27
CA ILE A 138 11.04 10.15 4.14
C ILE A 138 9.79 10.62 3.38
N ARG A 139 9.32 9.81 2.44
CA ARG A 139 8.05 9.97 1.75
C ARG A 139 7.09 8.88 2.16
N VAL A 140 5.82 9.26 2.30
CA VAL A 140 4.73 8.34 2.58
C VAL A 140 3.61 8.59 1.58
N GLY A 141 3.29 7.55 0.81
CA GLY A 141 2.13 7.51 -0.06
C GLY A 141 1.14 6.47 0.47
N ILE A 142 -0.14 6.83 0.54
CA ILE A 142 -1.24 5.97 0.96
C ILE A 142 -2.29 5.98 -0.14
N GLN A 143 -2.79 4.82 -0.52
CA GLN A 143 -3.97 4.67 -1.36
C GLN A 143 -4.90 3.68 -0.68
N TYR A 144 -6.19 3.86 -0.80
CA TYR A 144 -7.17 2.93 -0.23
C TYR A 144 -8.39 2.80 -1.12
N LEU A 145 -9.06 1.67 -0.99
CA LEU A 145 -10.33 1.37 -1.65
C LEU A 145 -11.39 1.09 -0.59
N ILE A 146 -12.63 1.47 -0.90
CA ILE A 146 -13.83 1.28 -0.10
C ILE A 146 -14.75 0.33 -0.85
N HIS A 147 -15.32 -0.63 -0.12
CA HIS A 147 -16.38 -1.52 -0.60
C HIS A 147 -17.40 -1.70 0.52
N GLU A 148 -18.69 -1.54 0.23
CA GLU A 148 -19.78 -1.70 1.21
C GLU A 148 -19.54 -0.90 2.51
N ASN A 149 -19.07 0.34 2.38
CA ASN A 149 -18.73 1.26 3.48
C ASN A 149 -17.54 0.82 4.38
N ALA A 150 -16.75 -0.17 3.98
CA ALA A 150 -15.54 -0.60 4.67
C ALA A 150 -14.31 -0.53 3.76
N ILE A 151 -13.12 -0.33 4.34
CA ILE A 151 -11.86 -0.33 3.59
C ILE A 151 -11.58 -1.73 3.07
N SER A 152 -11.62 -1.93 1.75
CA SER A 152 -11.37 -3.22 1.11
C SER A 152 -9.88 -3.45 0.80
N MET A 153 -9.10 -2.38 0.71
CA MET A 153 -7.67 -2.44 0.48
C MET A 153 -7.00 -1.16 0.95
N ILE A 154 -5.81 -1.27 1.52
CA ILE A 154 -4.89 -0.14 1.72
C ILE A 154 -3.53 -0.50 1.10
N TYR A 155 -3.00 0.43 0.33
CA TYR A 155 -1.67 0.39 -0.26
C TYR A 155 -0.84 1.51 0.35
N VAL A 156 0.30 1.15 0.94
CA VAL A 156 1.22 2.09 1.57
C VAL A 156 2.56 1.96 0.87
N LYS A 157 3.19 3.08 0.54
CA LYS A 157 4.54 3.12 -0.01
C LYS A 157 5.37 4.10 0.81
N THR A 158 6.50 3.65 1.32
CA THR A 158 7.46 4.54 1.99
C THR A 158 8.81 4.48 1.30
N GLU A 159 9.44 5.63 1.11
CA GLU A 159 10.72 5.77 0.42
C GLU A 159 11.58 6.81 1.14
N MET A 160 12.90 6.67 1.07
CA MET A 160 13.83 7.71 1.51
C MET A 160 14.38 8.45 0.29
N THR A 161 14.43 9.78 0.38
CA THR A 161 14.92 10.64 -0.70
C THR A 161 15.85 11.73 -0.19
N GLU A 162 16.91 12.04 -0.93
CA GLU A 162 17.82 13.16 -0.62
C GLU A 162 17.25 14.49 -1.16
N ASN A 163 16.50 14.41 -2.27
CA ASN A 163 15.83 15.55 -2.89
C ASN A 163 14.50 15.10 -3.51
N THR A 164 13.90 15.90 -4.41
CA THR A 164 12.57 15.61 -4.95
C THR A 164 12.51 14.30 -5.77
N TYR A 165 13.62 13.73 -6.23
CA TYR A 165 13.57 12.57 -7.14
C TYR A 165 14.58 11.46 -6.83
N ASP A 166 15.64 11.76 -6.08
CA ASP A 166 16.73 10.82 -5.85
C ASP A 166 16.43 9.91 -4.65
N LEU A 167 16.19 8.64 -4.98
CA LEU A 167 15.99 7.56 -4.02
C LEU A 167 17.30 7.25 -3.29
N VAL A 168 17.25 7.27 -1.97
CA VAL A 168 18.38 6.89 -1.11
C VAL A 168 18.12 5.52 -0.53
N TYR A 169 19.05 4.61 -0.78
CA TYR A 169 19.10 3.30 -0.16
C TYR A 169 20.14 3.30 0.96
N ALA A 170 20.02 2.38 1.90
CA ALA A 170 20.95 2.19 3.01
C ALA A 170 20.98 3.31 4.04
N ASP A 171 20.01 4.23 4.02
CA ASP A 171 19.90 5.25 5.05
C ASP A 171 19.59 4.62 6.41
N SER A 172 20.39 4.94 7.43
CA SER A 172 20.28 4.35 8.75
C SER A 172 19.05 4.84 9.52
N PHE A 173 18.68 6.11 9.33
CA PHE A 173 17.51 6.67 10.00
C PHE A 173 16.22 6.07 9.43
N TYR A 174 16.13 5.93 8.10
CA TYR A 174 15.03 5.21 7.45
C TYR A 174 14.89 3.78 7.97
N GLN A 175 16.02 3.04 8.06
CA GLN A 175 16.01 1.66 8.56
C GLN A 175 15.57 1.56 10.01
N GLU A 176 15.97 2.51 10.87
CA GLU A 176 15.50 2.57 12.25
C GLU A 176 13.99 2.81 12.31
N VAL A 177 13.49 3.79 11.54
CA VAL A 177 12.06 4.14 11.47
C VAL A 177 11.21 2.99 10.95
N MET A 178 11.71 2.25 9.96
CA MET A 178 11.01 1.15 9.29
C MET A 178 11.36 -0.24 9.84
N SER A 179 12.02 -0.31 11.00
CA SER A 179 12.55 -1.55 11.57
C SER A 179 11.49 -2.65 11.76
N GLU A 180 10.26 -2.28 12.11
CA GLU A 180 9.10 -3.18 12.27
C GLU A 180 8.62 -3.85 10.96
N TYR A 181 9.07 -3.37 9.81
CA TYR A 181 8.67 -3.87 8.49
C TYR A 181 9.82 -4.52 7.72
N THR A 182 10.99 -4.67 8.34
CA THR A 182 12.14 -5.35 7.73
C THR A 182 11.78 -6.79 7.36
N LEU A 183 12.48 -7.31 6.35
CA LEU A 183 12.25 -8.67 5.85
C LEU A 183 12.32 -9.72 6.96
N GLU A 184 13.32 -9.61 7.83
CA GLU A 184 13.52 -10.51 8.97
C GLU A 184 12.35 -10.43 9.97
N VAL A 185 11.90 -9.22 10.33
CA VAL A 185 10.78 -9.04 11.26
C VAL A 185 9.48 -9.59 10.67
N ILE A 186 9.20 -9.34 9.39
CA ILE A 186 8.02 -9.89 8.71
C ILE A 186 8.05 -11.42 8.67
N LEU A 187 9.18 -12.02 8.27
CA LEU A 187 9.33 -13.48 8.23
C LEU A 187 9.23 -14.12 9.62
N THR A 188 9.80 -13.47 10.64
CA THR A 188 9.74 -13.94 12.04
C THR A 188 8.32 -13.87 12.59
N ARG A 189 7.61 -12.76 12.35
CA ARG A 189 6.28 -12.49 12.90
C ARG A 189 5.17 -13.28 12.20
N TYR A 190 5.23 -13.40 10.88
CA TYR A 190 4.15 -14.02 10.08
C TYR A 190 4.49 -15.40 9.52
N GLY A 191 5.73 -15.86 9.74
CA GLY A 191 6.23 -17.14 9.25
C GLY A 191 6.54 -17.12 7.76
N LYS A 192 6.62 -18.31 7.17
CA LYS A 192 6.88 -18.49 5.75
C LYS A 192 5.70 -17.96 4.90
N PRO A 193 5.93 -17.11 3.88
CA PRO A 193 4.89 -16.68 2.95
C PRO A 193 4.43 -17.83 2.06
N ASN A 194 3.22 -17.73 1.54
CA ASN A 194 2.68 -18.70 0.58
C ASN A 194 3.45 -18.63 -0.75
N GLN A 195 3.88 -17.42 -1.16
CA GLN A 195 4.70 -17.20 -2.35
C GLN A 195 5.74 -16.12 -2.10
N ILE A 196 6.91 -16.30 -2.71
CA ILE A 196 7.95 -15.27 -2.82
C ILE A 196 8.14 -15.01 -4.31
N LEU A 197 7.91 -13.77 -4.73
CA LEU A 197 8.13 -13.35 -6.10
C LEU A 197 9.32 -12.42 -6.15
N VAL A 198 10.19 -12.62 -7.14
CA VAL A 198 11.36 -11.78 -7.36
C VAL A 198 11.25 -11.18 -8.75
N ARG A 199 11.46 -9.88 -8.84
CA ARG A 199 11.52 -9.17 -10.12
C ARG A 199 12.83 -8.39 -10.19
N SER A 200 13.61 -8.70 -11.20
CA SER A 200 14.77 -7.92 -11.61
C SER A 200 14.48 -7.33 -12.99
N PHE A 201 15.13 -6.21 -13.30
CA PHE A 201 15.03 -5.57 -14.59
C PHE A 201 16.43 -5.57 -15.21
N SER A 202 16.52 -5.92 -16.50
CA SER A 202 17.72 -5.60 -17.27
C SER A 202 17.84 -4.08 -17.35
N ASP A 203 19.03 -3.53 -17.13
CA ASP A 203 19.31 -2.10 -17.29
C ASP A 203 18.95 -1.65 -18.72
N LEU A 204 17.73 -1.14 -18.89
CA LEU A 204 17.33 -0.40 -20.07
C LEU A 204 17.87 1.01 -19.88
N ALA A 205 18.81 1.38 -20.75
CA ALA A 205 19.59 2.61 -20.70
C ALA A 205 18.76 3.82 -20.20
N GLY A 206 18.99 4.23 -18.94
CA GLY A 206 18.47 5.46 -18.36
C GLY A 206 17.35 5.33 -17.33
N HIS A 207 16.76 4.14 -17.11
CA HIS A 207 15.72 3.96 -16.08
C HIS A 207 16.19 3.02 -14.97
N PHE A 208 16.42 3.60 -13.78
CA PHE A 208 16.67 2.82 -12.57
C PHE A 208 15.39 2.10 -12.14
N ASN A 209 15.30 0.81 -12.43
CA ASN A 209 14.16 -0.02 -12.05
C ASN A 209 14.57 -0.93 -10.88
N PRO A 210 14.23 -0.65 -9.63
CA PRO A 210 14.78 -1.38 -8.49
C PRO A 210 14.52 -2.90 -8.54
N PHE A 211 15.42 -3.68 -7.93
CA PHE A 211 15.20 -5.08 -7.66
C PHE A 211 14.09 -5.21 -6.61
N GLN A 212 13.10 -6.04 -6.92
CA GLN A 212 11.91 -6.19 -6.09
C GLN A 212 11.80 -7.60 -5.54
N THR A 213 11.61 -7.70 -4.23
CA THR A 213 11.21 -8.95 -3.56
C THR A 213 9.82 -8.75 -2.98
N LEU A 214 8.88 -9.64 -3.31
CA LEU A 214 7.51 -9.59 -2.86
C LEU A 214 7.19 -10.84 -2.04
N LEU A 215 6.70 -10.64 -0.82
CA LEU A 215 6.18 -11.68 0.05
C LEU A 215 4.65 -11.66 0.01
N TYR A 216 4.05 -12.80 -0.31
CA TYR A 216 2.59 -12.93 -0.44
C TYR A 216 2.03 -13.86 0.65
N TYR A 217 1.19 -13.29 1.52
CA TYR A 217 0.48 -13.98 2.60
C TYR A 217 -1.04 -13.82 2.42
N PRO A 218 -1.66 -14.51 1.45
CA PRO A 218 -3.09 -14.41 1.16
C PRO A 218 -3.96 -14.62 2.40
N ASP A 219 -3.73 -15.69 3.16
CA ASP A 219 -4.54 -16.04 4.35
C ASP A 219 -4.47 -14.97 5.46
N LYS A 220 -3.46 -14.09 5.41
CA LYS A 220 -3.26 -12.99 6.37
C LYS A 220 -3.68 -11.64 5.80
N GLY A 221 -4.02 -11.57 4.51
CA GLY A 221 -4.35 -10.32 3.82
C GLY A 221 -3.14 -9.40 3.66
N ILE A 222 -1.92 -9.94 3.51
CA ILE A 222 -0.69 -9.14 3.48
C ILE A 222 0.10 -9.42 2.20
N VAL A 223 0.49 -8.33 1.52
CA VAL A 223 1.56 -8.32 0.52
C VAL A 223 2.60 -7.30 0.96
N VAL A 224 3.85 -7.73 1.07
CA VAL A 224 4.97 -6.83 1.37
C VAL A 224 5.92 -6.85 0.19
N GLN A 225 6.31 -5.68 -0.30
CA GLN A 225 7.28 -5.55 -1.38
C GLN A 225 8.46 -4.71 -0.91
N TYR A 226 9.66 -5.25 -1.09
CA TYR A 226 10.93 -4.60 -0.82
C TYR A 226 11.55 -4.15 -2.13
N PHE A 227 11.94 -2.88 -2.20
CA PHE A 227 12.63 -2.30 -3.35
C PHE A 227 14.08 -2.03 -2.96
N SER A 228 15.02 -2.59 -3.70
CA SER A 228 16.45 -2.45 -3.45
C SER A 228 17.19 -2.06 -4.73
N PRO A 229 18.44 -1.60 -4.63
CA PRO A 229 19.24 -1.31 -5.81
C PRO A 229 19.36 -2.53 -6.71
N ASN A 230 19.25 -2.32 -8.03
CA ASN A 230 19.49 -3.36 -9.04
C ASN A 230 20.91 -3.91 -9.04
N GLY A 231 21.83 -3.22 -8.39
CA GLY A 231 23.14 -3.73 -8.08
C GLY A 231 23.90 -2.73 -7.23
N LEU A 232 24.95 -3.24 -6.63
CA LEU A 232 25.93 -2.48 -5.88
C LEU A 232 27.23 -2.56 -6.66
N ILE A 233 27.89 -1.42 -6.84
CA ILE A 233 29.26 -1.39 -7.35
C ILE A 233 30.16 -1.43 -6.13
N THR A 234 31.02 -2.44 -6.04
CA THR A 234 32.01 -2.54 -4.97
C THR A 234 33.13 -1.53 -5.16
N GLU A 235 34.00 -1.38 -4.16
CA GLU A 235 35.23 -0.57 -4.28
C GLU A 235 36.15 -1.05 -5.42
N ASN A 236 36.02 -2.32 -5.83
CA ASN A 236 36.77 -2.93 -6.92
C ASN A 236 36.05 -2.87 -8.28
N ASP A 237 35.02 -2.02 -8.43
CA ASP A 237 34.17 -1.92 -9.62
C ASP A 237 33.44 -3.23 -9.99
N GLU A 238 33.25 -4.15 -9.03
CA GLU A 238 32.46 -5.37 -9.23
C GLU A 238 30.97 -5.10 -9.04
N PHE A 239 30.14 -5.59 -9.96
CA PHE A 239 28.69 -5.49 -9.87
C PHE A 239 28.11 -6.66 -9.07
N ILE A 240 27.52 -6.36 -7.91
CA ILE A 240 26.86 -7.34 -7.06
C ILE A 240 25.35 -7.11 -7.10
N LEU A 241 24.59 -8.17 -7.39
CA LEU A 241 23.13 -8.18 -7.23
C LEU A 241 22.78 -8.60 -5.80
N PRO A 242 22.30 -7.68 -4.93
CA PRO A 242 21.82 -8.08 -3.61
C PRO A 242 20.50 -8.83 -3.75
N THR A 243 20.54 -10.16 -3.73
CA THR A 243 19.36 -11.02 -3.93
C THR A 243 18.44 -11.10 -2.70
N CYS A 244 18.93 -10.72 -1.53
CA CYS A 244 18.17 -10.56 -0.30
C CYS A 244 18.36 -9.11 0.13
N PRO A 245 17.33 -8.26 0.16
CA PRO A 245 17.51 -6.85 0.47
C PRO A 245 17.46 -6.63 1.98
N PRO A 246 18.60 -6.53 2.71
CA PRO A 246 18.59 -6.00 4.08
C PRO A 246 18.18 -4.51 4.09
N ILE A 247 18.26 -3.89 2.92
CA ILE A 247 18.20 -2.46 2.71
C ILE A 247 17.26 -2.21 1.54
N GLY A 248 16.12 -1.59 1.81
CA GLY A 248 15.19 -1.27 0.75
C GLY A 248 14.02 -0.43 1.22
N HIS A 249 13.39 0.24 0.26
CA HIS A 249 12.10 0.88 0.45
C HIS A 249 11.02 -0.19 0.54
N ILE A 250 9.89 0.16 1.13
CA ILE A 250 8.83 -0.80 1.44
C ILE A 250 7.53 -0.31 0.83
N SER A 251 6.80 -1.23 0.20
CA SER A 251 5.36 -1.07 0.02
C SER A 251 4.60 -2.21 0.66
N LEU A 252 3.40 -1.88 1.15
CA LEU A 252 2.47 -2.80 1.75
C LEU A 252 1.18 -2.73 0.95
N ARG A 253 0.59 -3.88 0.63
CA ARG A 253 -0.80 -3.97 0.19
C ARG A 253 -1.53 -4.87 1.17
N LEU A 254 -2.51 -4.30 1.85
CA LEU A 254 -3.21 -4.95 2.95
C LEU A 254 -4.69 -5.06 2.58
N CYS A 255 -5.25 -6.25 2.78
CA CYS A 255 -6.63 -6.61 2.45
C CYS A 255 -7.29 -7.28 3.66
N PRO A 256 -8.63 -7.41 3.69
CA PRO A 256 -9.31 -8.20 4.72
C PRO A 256 -8.71 -9.60 4.76
N ARG A 257 -8.58 -10.16 5.98
CA ARG A 257 -8.20 -11.56 6.13
C ARG A 257 -9.30 -12.40 5.49
N PHE A 258 -8.94 -13.32 4.59
CA PHE A 258 -9.87 -14.32 4.12
C PHE A 258 -10.30 -15.16 5.33
N LYS A 259 -11.52 -14.94 5.81
CA LYS A 259 -12.16 -15.93 6.66
C LYS A 259 -12.46 -17.11 5.74
N ASN A 260 -11.79 -18.24 5.96
CA ASN A 260 -12.11 -19.51 5.31
C ASN A 260 -13.49 -20.06 5.76
N ASP A 261 -14.47 -19.19 6.00
CA ASP A 261 -15.83 -19.54 6.44
C ASP A 261 -16.67 -20.15 5.31
N ILE A 262 -16.09 -20.35 4.12
CA ILE A 262 -16.58 -21.37 3.19
C ILE A 262 -16.15 -22.73 3.77
N LYS A 263 -16.88 -23.17 4.81
CA LYS A 263 -17.17 -24.59 4.96
C LYS A 263 -17.74 -25.01 3.61
N ARG A 264 -16.91 -25.63 2.77
CA ARG A 264 -17.42 -26.46 1.69
C ARG A 264 -18.33 -27.46 2.40
N ASN A 265 -19.64 -27.27 2.29
CA ASN A 265 -20.58 -28.36 2.51
C ASN A 265 -20.24 -29.41 1.46
N THR A 266 -19.28 -30.28 1.78
CA THR A 266 -19.12 -31.57 1.12
C THR A 266 -20.25 -32.45 1.64
N THR A 267 -21.47 -32.15 1.18
CA THR A 267 -22.49 -33.16 0.97
C THR A 267 -22.37 -33.55 -0.49
N ASP A 268 -21.64 -34.63 -0.73
CA ASP A 268 -22.04 -35.77 -1.57
C ASP A 268 -20.93 -36.84 -1.56
#